data_AF-A0A1F3VBL7-F1
#
_entry.id   AF-A0A1F3VBL7-F1
#
_cell.length_a   1.000
_cell.length_b   1.000
_cell.length_c   1.000
_cell.angle_alpha   90.00
_cell.angle_beta   90.00
_cell.angle_gamma   90.00
#
_symmetry.space_group_name_H-M   'P 1'
#
loop_
_entity.id
_entity.type
_entity.pdbx_description
1 polymer ?
#
loop_
_entity_poly.entity_id
_entity_poly.type
_entity_poly.pdbx_seq_one_letter_code
_entity_poly.pdbx_strand_id
1 'polypeptide(L)'
;MNYKKEVERLLQSSPFPINLNITLTGRTPSLASSEFLTNKEQGDWAEQVVLKAINDNNFDYVAVQYGRSDTLSAGDDGFKEFYDGYLIELNTIGKKPDILIFRRTFFESKNFDLISDNTVSKAVAALEVRSSSFLANKYDSYMKNRAQEAITNCIRLRDEIVNSPLGELLKSKSESIFELLHTAKENSFCDLDFRLTTWSSSQDLKSLSQKLKELKENIKVLHKRDYLSITPKLEDLALVNRWIQKYGVKHYYLQVFFDMAYVIPFKSILEITSNPENEGKFFSVESDVKNQGKSTIKVNVHFGKKILRRIDMPTRNSTMKELSRGRLLFYVTFTGGKGYLDKNIFINEVVGGK
;
A
#
# COMPACT_ATOMS: atom_id res chain seq x y z
N MET A 1 -19.85 -17.27 -10.74
CA MET A 1 -20.22 -15.85 -10.97
C MET A 1 -19.13 -15.22 -11.84
N ASN A 2 -19.46 -14.41 -12.85
CA ASN A 2 -18.47 -13.82 -13.75
C ASN A 2 -17.68 -12.71 -13.01
N TYR A 3 -16.35 -12.85 -12.88
CA TYR A 3 -15.46 -11.92 -12.16
C TYR A 3 -15.70 -10.45 -12.55
N LYS A 4 -15.96 -10.19 -13.84
CA LYS A 4 -16.31 -8.86 -14.37
C LYS A 4 -17.49 -8.22 -13.64
N LYS A 5 -18.58 -8.96 -13.48
CA LYS A 5 -19.82 -8.49 -12.82
C LYS A 5 -19.62 -8.24 -11.34
N GLU A 6 -18.77 -9.05 -10.70
CA GLU A 6 -18.51 -8.92 -9.28
C GLU A 6 -17.69 -7.67 -8.95
N VAL A 7 -16.63 -7.41 -9.73
CA VAL A 7 -15.83 -6.19 -9.60
C VAL A 7 -16.68 -4.95 -9.86
N GLU A 8 -17.50 -4.96 -10.92
CA GLU A 8 -18.39 -3.85 -11.24
C GLU A 8 -19.39 -3.57 -10.11
N ARG A 9 -20.02 -4.61 -9.56
CA ARG A 9 -20.94 -4.48 -8.42
C ARG A 9 -20.25 -3.88 -7.20
N LEU A 10 -19.05 -4.34 -6.87
CA LEU A 10 -18.29 -3.84 -5.72
C LEU A 10 -17.90 -2.37 -5.87
N LEU A 11 -17.53 -1.95 -7.08
CA LEU A 11 -17.23 -0.54 -7.38
C LEU A 11 -18.46 0.34 -7.30
N GLN A 12 -19.62 -0.14 -7.78
CA GLN A 12 -20.89 0.59 -7.68
C GLN A 12 -21.36 0.73 -6.22
N SER A 13 -21.05 -0.24 -5.37
CA SER A 13 -21.32 -0.19 -3.92
C SER A 13 -20.21 0.52 -3.11
N SER A 14 -19.17 1.02 -3.75
CA SER A 14 -18.06 1.68 -3.07
C SER A 14 -18.53 2.97 -2.38
N PRO A 15 -18.10 3.25 -1.14
CA PRO A 15 -18.40 4.53 -0.48
C PRO A 15 -17.64 5.72 -1.13
N PHE A 16 -16.68 5.46 -2.02
CA PHE A 16 -15.91 6.49 -2.70
C PHE A 16 -16.58 6.97 -4.00
N PRO A 17 -16.45 8.26 -4.36
CA PRO A 17 -16.99 8.81 -5.60
C PRO A 17 -16.16 8.37 -6.82
N ILE A 18 -16.36 7.13 -7.28
CA ILE A 18 -15.65 6.54 -8.43
C ILE A 18 -16.48 6.76 -9.70
N ASN A 19 -15.97 7.59 -10.63
CA ASN A 19 -16.57 7.73 -11.95
C ASN A 19 -16.08 6.62 -12.90
N LEU A 20 -16.91 5.58 -13.11
CA LEU A 20 -16.59 4.47 -14.02
C LEU A 20 -16.46 4.89 -15.49
N ASN A 21 -17.08 6.01 -15.87
CA ASN A 21 -17.06 6.58 -17.22
C ASN A 21 -16.02 7.70 -17.36
N ILE A 22 -15.01 7.75 -16.49
CA ILE A 22 -13.99 8.80 -16.53
C ILE A 22 -13.23 8.80 -17.86
N THR A 23 -13.22 9.95 -18.53
CA THR A 23 -12.34 10.20 -19.67
C THR A 23 -11.21 11.11 -19.20
N LEU A 24 -9.99 10.62 -19.27
CA LEU A 24 -8.82 11.39 -18.88
C LEU A 24 -8.50 12.43 -19.95
N THR A 25 -8.39 13.67 -19.51
CA THR A 25 -7.85 14.80 -20.25
C THR A 25 -6.78 15.43 -19.37
N GLY A 26 -5.67 15.91 -19.93
CA GLY A 26 -4.60 16.41 -19.07
C GLY A 26 -3.48 17.11 -19.82
N ARG A 27 -2.84 18.04 -19.11
CA ARG A 27 -1.60 18.68 -19.56
C ARG A 27 -0.42 17.75 -19.31
N THR A 28 0.44 17.62 -20.29
CA THR A 28 1.71 16.89 -20.20
C THR A 28 2.55 17.43 -19.03
N PRO A 29 3.00 16.57 -18.10
CA PRO A 29 3.95 16.97 -17.08
C PRO A 29 5.23 17.56 -17.71
N SER A 30 5.78 18.62 -17.10
CA SER A 30 6.87 19.39 -17.72
C SER A 30 8.27 19.02 -17.24
N LEU A 31 8.43 18.48 -16.03
CA LEU A 31 9.74 18.15 -15.44
C LEU A 31 9.66 16.93 -14.51
N ALA A 32 10.66 16.04 -14.61
CA ALA A 32 10.91 14.97 -13.66
C ALA A 32 11.87 15.40 -12.54
N SER A 33 11.63 14.98 -11.31
CA SER A 33 12.54 15.18 -10.16
C SER A 33 13.48 13.98 -9.97
N SER A 34 14.58 14.16 -9.23
CA SER A 34 15.47 13.05 -8.84
C SER A 34 14.75 11.98 -8.00
N GLU A 35 13.83 12.42 -7.13
CA GLU A 35 12.97 11.53 -6.35
C GLU A 35 12.04 10.71 -7.25
N PHE A 36 11.44 11.33 -8.27
CA PHE A 36 10.61 10.63 -9.25
C PHE A 36 11.43 9.56 -10.00
N LEU A 37 12.63 9.90 -10.47
CA LEU A 37 13.51 8.94 -11.15
C LEU A 37 13.92 7.79 -10.23
N THR A 38 14.30 8.08 -8.99
CA THR A 38 14.67 7.03 -8.01
C THR A 38 13.48 6.11 -7.69
N ASN A 39 12.28 6.67 -7.51
CA ASN A 39 11.07 5.89 -7.24
C ASN A 39 10.69 5.01 -8.44
N LYS A 40 10.90 5.51 -9.67
CA LYS A 40 10.71 4.74 -10.90
C LYS A 40 11.70 3.58 -10.97
N GLU A 41 13.00 3.83 -10.78
CA GLU A 41 14.03 2.78 -10.75
C GLU A 41 13.74 1.72 -9.68
N GLN A 42 13.19 2.13 -8.53
CA GLN A 42 12.76 1.20 -7.49
C GLN A 42 11.53 0.37 -7.93
N GLY A 43 10.60 0.97 -8.68
CA GLY A 43 9.47 0.26 -9.30
C GLY A 43 9.94 -0.77 -10.32
N ASP A 44 10.77 -0.36 -11.26
CA ASP A 44 11.34 -1.22 -12.30
C ASP A 44 12.10 -2.39 -11.68
N TRP A 45 12.92 -2.12 -10.65
CA TRP A 45 13.60 -3.16 -9.88
C TRP A 45 12.63 -4.14 -9.22
N ALA A 46 11.57 -3.64 -8.58
CA ALA A 46 10.57 -4.48 -7.93
C ALA A 46 9.85 -5.41 -8.93
N GLU A 47 9.51 -4.90 -10.11
CA GLU A 47 8.96 -5.69 -11.21
C GLU A 47 9.92 -6.81 -11.64
N GLN A 48 11.19 -6.48 -11.85
CA GLN A 48 12.21 -7.45 -12.26
C GLN A 48 12.42 -8.55 -11.21
N VAL A 49 12.43 -8.20 -9.92
CA VAL A 49 12.53 -9.17 -8.83
C VAL A 49 11.36 -10.15 -8.85
N VAL A 50 10.13 -9.66 -9.07
CA VAL A 50 8.93 -10.51 -9.14
C VAL A 50 8.94 -11.37 -10.40
N LEU A 51 9.22 -10.79 -11.57
CA LEU A 51 9.31 -11.51 -12.84
C LEU A 51 10.29 -12.67 -12.75
N LYS A 52 11.51 -12.37 -12.29
CA LYS A 52 12.57 -13.37 -12.11
C LYS A 52 12.18 -14.42 -11.08
N ALA A 53 11.62 -14.02 -9.94
CA ALA A 53 11.18 -14.96 -8.91
C ALA A 53 10.11 -15.93 -9.45
N ILE A 54 9.19 -15.51 -10.31
CA ILE A 54 8.19 -16.41 -10.89
C ILE A 54 8.83 -17.32 -11.95
N ASN A 55 9.63 -16.76 -12.87
CA ASN A 55 10.17 -17.50 -14.00
C ASN A 55 11.30 -18.47 -13.62
N ASP A 56 12.15 -18.13 -12.66
CA ASP A 56 13.26 -18.98 -12.19
C ASP A 56 12.79 -20.20 -11.40
N ASN A 57 11.57 -20.18 -10.85
CA ASN A 57 11.04 -21.29 -10.06
C ASN A 57 10.42 -22.43 -10.91
N ASN A 58 10.50 -22.33 -12.25
CA ASN A 58 10.18 -23.37 -13.22
C ASN A 58 8.83 -24.08 -12.99
N PHE A 59 7.74 -23.31 -12.99
CA PHE A 59 6.38 -23.84 -12.89
C PHE A 59 5.69 -23.92 -14.26
N ASP A 60 4.48 -24.50 -14.27
CA ASP A 60 3.53 -24.49 -15.38
C ASP A 60 3.05 -23.08 -15.77
N TYR A 61 3.67 -22.03 -15.22
CA TYR A 61 3.33 -20.63 -15.42
C TYR A 61 4.56 -19.83 -15.80
N VAL A 62 4.32 -18.76 -16.57
CA VAL A 62 5.31 -17.78 -16.99
C VAL A 62 4.78 -16.38 -16.71
N ALA A 63 5.63 -15.53 -16.16
CA ALA A 63 5.36 -14.12 -15.95
C ALA A 63 6.00 -13.30 -17.08
N VAL A 64 5.22 -12.40 -17.65
CA VAL A 64 5.64 -11.57 -18.79
C VAL A 64 5.34 -10.11 -18.45
N GLN A 65 6.29 -9.23 -18.73
CA GLN A 65 6.08 -7.80 -18.61
C GLN A 65 5.03 -7.34 -19.63
N TYR A 66 4.07 -6.54 -19.16
CA TYR A 66 2.97 -5.99 -19.97
C TYR A 66 2.80 -4.49 -19.77
N GLY A 67 3.18 -3.98 -18.60
CA GLY A 67 3.24 -2.56 -18.32
C GLY A 67 4.24 -1.85 -19.23
N ARG A 68 4.10 -0.53 -19.31
CA ARG A 68 4.99 0.31 -20.12
C ARG A 68 6.38 0.40 -19.50
N SER A 69 7.39 -0.08 -20.21
CA SER A 69 8.80 0.01 -19.84
C SER A 69 9.49 1.17 -20.59
N ASP A 70 9.03 2.41 -20.40
CA ASP A 70 9.52 3.53 -21.18
C ASP A 70 10.54 4.36 -20.40
N THR A 71 11.68 4.70 -21.01
CA THR A 71 12.73 5.54 -20.40
C THR A 71 12.38 7.04 -20.43
N LEU A 72 11.44 7.43 -21.29
CA LEU A 72 11.01 8.82 -21.47
C LEU A 72 10.40 9.38 -20.18
N SER A 73 10.90 10.53 -19.78
CA SER A 73 10.48 11.27 -18.60
C SER A 73 10.03 12.67 -18.98
N ALA A 74 9.26 13.31 -18.09
CA ALA A 74 8.83 14.68 -18.28
C ALA A 74 10.03 15.62 -18.50
N GLY A 75 10.08 16.27 -19.65
CA GLY A 75 11.18 17.13 -20.08
C GLY A 75 12.11 16.53 -21.15
N ASP A 76 11.94 15.25 -21.52
CA ASP A 76 12.64 14.62 -22.64
C ASP A 76 11.96 14.97 -23.99
N ASP A 77 12.74 14.98 -25.07
CA ASP A 77 12.22 15.15 -26.43
C ASP A 77 11.25 14.01 -26.79
N GLY A 78 10.08 14.34 -27.35
CA GLY A 78 9.03 13.37 -27.69
C GLY A 78 8.13 12.92 -26.53
N PHE A 79 8.32 13.45 -25.31
CA PHE A 79 7.49 13.08 -24.15
C PHE A 79 6.02 13.47 -24.31
N LYS A 80 5.72 14.54 -25.07
CA LYS A 80 4.34 15.00 -25.28
C LYS A 80 3.54 14.00 -26.11
N GLU A 81 4.06 13.62 -27.26
CA GLU A 81 3.45 12.64 -28.18
C GLU A 81 3.29 11.29 -27.46
N PHE A 82 4.30 10.91 -26.68
CA PHE A 82 4.25 9.74 -25.82
C PHE A 82 3.10 9.79 -24.79
N TYR A 83 2.96 10.92 -24.09
CA TYR A 83 1.93 11.12 -23.07
C TYR A 83 0.53 11.17 -23.68
N ASP A 84 0.37 11.77 -24.85
CA ASP A 84 -0.91 11.78 -25.57
C ASP A 84 -1.32 10.36 -25.99
N GLY A 85 -0.38 9.56 -26.49
CA GLY A 85 -0.59 8.13 -26.74
C GLY A 85 -0.94 7.34 -25.48
N TYR A 86 -0.37 7.70 -24.33
CA TYR A 86 -0.72 7.11 -23.03
C TYR A 86 -2.17 7.41 -22.62
N LEU A 87 -2.62 8.66 -22.78
CA LEU A 87 -4.00 9.05 -22.48
C LEU A 87 -5.00 8.31 -23.38
N ILE A 88 -4.70 8.17 -24.67
CA ILE A 88 -5.52 7.41 -25.61
C ILE A 88 -5.63 5.94 -25.16
N GLU A 89 -4.52 5.33 -24.77
CA GLU A 89 -4.49 3.96 -24.26
C GLU A 89 -5.38 3.81 -23.00
N LEU A 90 -5.19 4.68 -21.99
CA LEU A 90 -5.99 4.66 -20.76
C LEU A 90 -7.48 4.84 -21.03
N ASN A 91 -7.84 5.72 -21.96
CA ASN A 91 -9.22 5.97 -22.35
C ASN A 91 -9.83 4.78 -23.11
N THR A 92 -9.02 4.06 -23.90
CA THR A 92 -9.50 2.95 -24.74
C THR A 92 -9.61 1.64 -23.96
N ILE A 93 -8.56 1.27 -23.22
CA ILE A 93 -8.46 -0.07 -22.60
C ILE A 93 -8.31 -0.03 -21.09
N GLY A 94 -8.15 1.16 -20.48
CA GLY A 94 -7.89 1.29 -19.06
C GLY A 94 -6.40 1.17 -18.71
N LYS A 95 -6.12 1.01 -17.42
CA LYS A 95 -4.75 0.94 -16.91
C LYS A 95 -4.20 -0.48 -17.08
N LYS A 96 -3.09 -0.61 -17.82
CA LYS A 96 -2.40 -1.89 -17.97
C LYS A 96 -1.74 -2.31 -16.64
N PRO A 97 -1.87 -3.57 -16.20
CA PRO A 97 -1.02 -4.13 -15.16
C PRO A 97 0.44 -4.19 -15.63
N ASP A 98 1.36 -4.27 -14.68
CA ASP A 98 2.80 -4.34 -14.97
C ASP A 98 3.18 -5.73 -15.48
N ILE A 99 2.59 -6.79 -14.92
CA ILE A 99 2.93 -8.19 -15.24
C ILE A 99 1.66 -8.99 -15.56
N LEU A 100 1.73 -9.83 -16.59
CA LEU A 100 0.74 -10.87 -16.88
C LEU A 100 1.31 -12.25 -16.61
N ILE A 101 0.48 -13.12 -16.05
CA ILE A 101 0.81 -14.53 -15.80
C ILE A 101 0.06 -15.41 -16.79
N PHE A 102 0.78 -16.28 -17.49
CA PHE A 102 0.22 -17.25 -18.43
C PHE A 102 0.55 -18.67 -18.02
N ARG A 103 -0.25 -19.63 -18.50
CA ARG A 103 0.18 -21.03 -18.51
C ARG A 103 1.31 -21.20 -19.53
N ARG A 104 2.37 -21.91 -19.15
CA ARG A 104 3.55 -22.14 -19.99
C ARG A 104 3.19 -22.78 -21.34
N THR A 105 2.26 -23.74 -21.34
CA THR A 105 1.78 -24.42 -22.55
C THR A 105 1.14 -23.47 -23.57
N PHE A 106 0.56 -22.35 -23.14
CA PHE A 106 0.03 -21.34 -24.03
C PHE A 106 1.14 -20.44 -24.60
N PHE A 107 2.13 -20.12 -23.77
CA PHE A 107 3.25 -19.25 -24.15
C PHE A 107 4.18 -19.88 -25.19
N GLU A 108 4.40 -21.20 -25.14
CA GLU A 108 5.27 -21.92 -26.09
C GLU A 108 4.66 -22.04 -27.51
N SER A 109 3.41 -21.60 -27.72
CA SER A 109 2.82 -21.54 -29.05
C SER A 109 3.41 -20.38 -29.86
N LYS A 110 3.78 -20.63 -31.12
CA LYS A 110 4.54 -19.70 -32.00
C LYS A 110 3.89 -18.33 -32.30
N ASN A 111 2.72 -18.01 -31.72
CA ASN A 111 1.97 -16.78 -31.96
C ASN A 111 1.65 -16.03 -30.65
N PHE A 112 2.65 -15.82 -29.79
CA PHE A 112 2.48 -15.01 -28.58
C PHE A 112 2.68 -13.53 -28.92
N ASP A 113 1.58 -12.79 -29.04
CA ASP A 113 1.56 -11.35 -29.27
C ASP A 113 0.70 -10.64 -28.21
N LEU A 114 1.34 -9.82 -27.38
CA LEU A 114 0.70 -9.05 -26.31
C LEU A 114 -0.09 -7.83 -26.81
N ILE A 115 -0.04 -7.53 -28.11
CA ILE A 115 -0.91 -6.53 -28.75
C ILE A 115 -2.32 -7.11 -28.94
N SER A 116 -2.43 -8.43 -29.15
CA SER A 116 -3.72 -9.09 -29.38
C SER A 116 -4.55 -9.21 -28.11
N ASP A 117 -5.76 -8.64 -28.13
CA ASP A 117 -6.73 -8.77 -27.04
C ASP A 117 -7.00 -10.23 -26.67
N ASN A 118 -7.03 -11.13 -27.67
CA ASN A 118 -7.24 -12.56 -27.47
C ASN A 118 -6.08 -13.22 -26.71
N THR A 119 -4.85 -12.78 -26.92
CA THR A 119 -3.69 -13.25 -26.13
C THR A 119 -3.81 -12.76 -24.70
N VAL A 120 -4.04 -11.46 -24.50
CA VAL A 120 -4.13 -10.85 -23.16
C VAL A 120 -5.24 -11.51 -22.33
N SER A 121 -6.40 -11.76 -22.91
CA SER A 121 -7.52 -12.44 -22.25
C SER A 121 -7.24 -13.88 -21.81
N LYS A 122 -6.17 -14.52 -22.29
CA LYS A 122 -5.75 -15.86 -21.86
C LYS A 122 -4.82 -15.86 -20.65
N ALA A 123 -4.43 -14.68 -20.15
CA ALA A 123 -3.69 -14.58 -18.90
C ALA A 123 -4.54 -15.12 -17.74
N VAL A 124 -3.92 -15.85 -16.82
CA VAL A 124 -4.58 -16.36 -15.61
C VAL A 124 -4.68 -15.29 -14.53
N ALA A 125 -3.72 -14.37 -14.51
CA ALA A 125 -3.66 -13.28 -13.56
C ALA A 125 -2.89 -12.09 -14.13
N ALA A 126 -3.19 -10.91 -13.59
CA ALA A 126 -2.55 -9.63 -13.83
C ALA A 126 -2.07 -9.05 -12.50
N LEU A 127 -0.82 -8.59 -12.46
CA LEU A 127 -0.20 -8.00 -11.27
C LEU A 127 0.13 -6.53 -11.54
N GLU A 128 -0.39 -5.66 -10.70
CA GLU A 128 0.09 -4.28 -10.54
C GLU A 128 1.12 -4.28 -9.40
N VAL A 129 2.37 -4.00 -9.74
CA VAL A 129 3.50 -3.99 -8.81
C VAL A 129 3.65 -2.60 -8.20
N ARG A 130 3.75 -2.55 -6.88
CA ARG A 130 4.06 -1.34 -6.11
C ARG A 130 5.33 -1.58 -5.31
N SER A 131 6.23 -0.62 -5.31
CA SER A 131 7.47 -0.66 -4.53
C SER A 131 7.34 0.16 -3.25
N SER A 132 8.06 -0.24 -2.21
CA SER A 132 8.14 0.46 -0.93
C SER A 132 9.57 0.44 -0.41
N SER A 133 10.02 1.58 0.10
CA SER A 133 11.39 1.78 0.59
C SER A 133 11.67 1.18 1.97
N PHE A 134 10.73 0.41 2.51
CA PHE A 134 10.82 -0.20 3.83
C PHE A 134 11.44 -1.60 3.80
N LEU A 135 12.03 -1.97 4.93
CA LEU A 135 12.26 -3.36 5.33
C LEU A 135 11.09 -3.78 6.22
N ALA A 136 10.19 -4.61 5.70
CA ALA A 136 8.94 -4.95 6.37
C ALA A 136 9.16 -5.63 7.73
N ASN A 137 10.10 -6.58 7.82
CA ASN A 137 10.37 -7.26 9.10
C ASN A 137 10.87 -6.30 10.18
N LYS A 138 11.75 -5.36 9.80
CA LYS A 138 12.32 -4.38 10.74
C LYS A 138 11.26 -3.38 11.18
N TYR A 139 10.39 -2.96 10.27
CA TYR A 139 9.26 -2.09 10.58
C TYR A 139 8.29 -2.76 11.55
N ASP A 140 7.87 -4.00 11.26
CA ASP A 140 6.94 -4.76 12.10
C ASP A 140 7.50 -4.95 13.52
N SER A 141 8.79 -5.28 13.62
CA SER A 141 9.47 -5.43 14.92
C SER A 141 9.52 -4.12 15.71
N TYR A 142 9.84 -3.02 15.02
CA TYR A 142 9.88 -1.69 15.64
C TYR A 142 8.48 -1.24 16.10
N MET A 143 7.44 -1.49 15.31
CA MET A 143 6.05 -1.17 15.67
C MET A 143 5.56 -1.99 16.87
N LYS A 144 5.86 -3.30 16.91
CA LYS A 144 5.54 -4.16 18.05
C LYS A 144 6.19 -3.69 19.35
N ASN A 145 7.50 -3.37 19.30
CA ASN A 145 8.22 -2.88 20.48
C ASN A 145 7.65 -1.53 20.95
N ARG A 146 7.38 -0.61 20.02
CA ARG A 146 6.76 0.69 20.31
C ARG A 146 5.39 0.53 21.00
N ALA A 147 4.56 -0.39 20.52
CA ALA A 147 3.25 -0.66 21.10
C ALA A 147 3.38 -1.29 22.50
N GLN A 148 4.26 -2.28 22.66
CA GLN A 148 4.49 -2.94 23.95
C GLN A 148 5.01 -1.96 25.02
N GLU A 149 5.93 -1.08 24.66
CA GLU A 149 6.46 -0.04 25.55
C GLU A 149 5.35 0.92 25.98
N ALA A 150 4.54 1.41 25.03
CA ALA A 150 3.42 2.28 25.33
C ALA A 150 2.37 1.62 26.23
N ILE A 151 2.02 0.36 25.98
CA ILE A 151 1.13 -0.44 26.82
C ILE A 151 1.69 -0.58 28.24
N THR A 152 2.97 -0.93 28.37
CA THR A 152 3.64 -1.10 29.67
C THR A 152 3.61 0.20 30.47
N ASN A 153 3.87 1.33 29.81
CA ASN A 153 3.77 2.65 30.42
C ASN A 153 2.33 3.00 30.80
N CYS A 154 1.33 2.67 29.97
CA CYS A 154 -0.08 2.88 30.27
C CYS A 154 -0.51 2.10 31.52
N ILE A 155 -0.13 0.82 31.63
CA ILE A 155 -0.40 -0.02 32.80
C ILE A 155 0.22 0.59 34.06
N ARG A 156 1.52 0.92 34.00
CA ARG A 156 2.24 1.54 35.11
C ARG A 156 1.57 2.84 35.57
N LEU A 157 1.27 3.75 34.64
CA LEU A 157 0.66 5.04 34.95
C LEU A 157 -0.77 4.90 35.48
N ARG A 158 -1.56 3.97 34.92
CA ARG A 158 -2.90 3.63 35.44
C ARG A 158 -2.79 3.19 36.90
N ASP A 159 -1.89 2.25 37.21
CA ASP A 159 -1.76 1.70 38.56
C ASP A 159 -1.25 2.76 39.55
N GLU A 160 -0.31 3.62 39.13
CA GLU A 160 0.16 4.76 39.93
C GLU A 160 -0.94 5.82 40.20
N ILE A 161 -1.94 5.92 39.34
CA ILE A 161 -3.09 6.81 39.53
C ILE A 161 -4.15 6.13 40.38
N VAL A 162 -4.69 5.00 39.91
CA VAL A 162 -5.87 4.33 40.47
C VAL A 162 -5.60 3.73 41.84
N ASN A 163 -4.41 3.14 42.06
CA ASN A 163 -4.07 2.46 43.32
C ASN A 163 -3.34 3.37 44.32
N SER A 164 -3.39 4.69 44.13
CA SER A 164 -2.76 5.67 45.02
C SER A 164 -3.79 6.72 45.50
N PRO A 165 -3.44 7.61 46.44
CA PRO A 165 -4.31 8.72 46.83
C PRO A 165 -4.76 9.62 45.66
N LEU A 166 -4.05 9.57 44.53
CA LEU A 166 -4.44 10.28 43.31
C LEU A 166 -5.73 9.71 42.69
N GLY A 167 -6.09 8.46 42.96
CA GLY A 167 -7.29 7.80 42.46
C GLY A 167 -8.56 8.41 43.04
N GLU A 168 -8.61 8.55 44.37
CA GLU A 168 -9.71 9.25 45.06
C GLU A 168 -9.78 10.73 44.63
N LEU A 169 -8.63 11.38 44.48
CA LEU A 169 -8.56 12.75 43.97
C LEU A 169 -9.11 12.85 42.54
N LEU A 170 -8.76 11.91 41.66
CA LEU A 170 -9.28 11.85 40.30
C LEU A 170 -10.78 11.59 40.30
N LYS A 171 -11.27 10.65 41.10
CA LYS A 171 -12.70 10.35 41.25
C LYS A 171 -13.49 11.58 41.68
N SER A 172 -12.96 12.38 42.62
CA SER A 172 -13.57 13.64 43.06
C SER A 172 -13.61 14.72 41.96
N LYS A 173 -12.63 14.74 41.04
CA LYS A 173 -12.53 15.73 39.96
C LYS A 173 -13.25 15.31 38.68
N SER A 174 -13.25 14.02 38.38
CA SER A 174 -13.82 13.40 37.20
C SER A 174 -13.99 11.90 37.42
N GLU A 175 -15.16 11.53 37.92
CA GLU A 175 -15.56 10.12 38.09
C GLU A 175 -15.51 9.35 36.77
N SER A 176 -15.89 9.98 35.65
CA SER A 176 -15.84 9.37 34.32
C SER A 176 -14.45 8.94 33.88
N ILE A 177 -13.41 9.77 34.11
CA ILE A 177 -12.03 9.41 33.78
C ILE A 177 -11.54 8.32 34.73
N PHE A 178 -11.90 8.39 36.01
CA PHE A 178 -11.55 7.34 36.98
C PHE A 178 -12.09 5.97 36.55
N GLU A 179 -13.38 5.85 36.23
CA GLU A 179 -14.00 4.59 35.81
C GLU A 179 -13.38 4.05 34.51
N LEU A 180 -13.10 4.94 33.56
CA LEU A 180 -12.43 4.58 32.31
C LEU A 180 -11.04 3.99 32.56
N LEU A 181 -10.25 4.57 33.48
CA LEU A 181 -8.93 4.04 33.84
C LEU A 181 -9.01 2.77 34.70
N HIS A 182 -9.97 2.70 35.62
CA HIS A 182 -10.16 1.55 36.50
C HIS A 182 -10.56 0.29 35.74
N THR A 183 -11.37 0.44 34.68
CA THR A 183 -11.82 -0.68 33.82
C THR A 183 -10.84 -1.02 32.69
N ALA A 184 -9.85 -0.16 32.43
CA ALA A 184 -8.90 -0.33 31.33
C ALA A 184 -8.02 -1.58 31.52
N LYS A 185 -7.97 -2.41 30.47
CA LYS A 185 -7.11 -3.59 30.33
C LYS A 185 -6.04 -3.34 29.26
N GLU A 186 -5.06 -4.22 29.22
CA GLU A 186 -3.96 -4.17 28.24
C GLU A 186 -4.43 -3.95 26.79
N ASN A 187 -5.46 -4.68 26.37
CA ASN A 187 -6.01 -4.61 25.02
C ASN A 187 -7.02 -3.48 24.80
N SER A 188 -7.43 -2.74 25.83
CA SER A 188 -8.43 -1.67 25.70
C SER A 188 -7.81 -0.28 25.65
N PHE A 189 -6.51 -0.13 25.94
CA PHE A 189 -5.84 1.18 25.94
C PHE A 189 -5.89 1.89 24.58
N CYS A 190 -5.96 1.14 23.48
CA CYS A 190 -6.10 1.70 22.13
C CYS A 190 -7.50 2.27 21.83
N ASP A 191 -8.50 1.96 22.66
CA ASP A 191 -9.87 2.44 22.50
C ASP A 191 -10.18 3.61 23.45
N LEU A 192 -9.22 3.99 24.30
CA LEU A 192 -9.41 5.05 25.28
C LEU A 192 -9.15 6.43 24.66
N ASP A 193 -10.08 7.35 24.84
CA ASP A 193 -9.80 8.78 24.69
C ASP A 193 -10.56 9.58 25.75
N PHE A 194 -9.90 10.59 26.30
CA PHE A 194 -10.47 11.47 27.31
C PHE A 194 -9.88 12.86 27.23
N ARG A 195 -10.68 13.89 27.55
CA ARG A 195 -10.20 15.27 27.55
C ARG A 195 -9.24 15.50 28.72
N LEU A 196 -8.07 16.08 28.44
CA LEU A 196 -7.15 16.51 29.49
C LEU A 196 -7.69 17.80 30.12
N THR A 197 -7.93 17.75 31.42
CA THR A 197 -8.16 18.93 32.26
C THR A 197 -6.93 19.13 33.12
N THR A 198 -6.37 20.34 33.10
CA THR A 198 -5.16 20.67 33.88
C THR A 198 -5.57 21.25 35.22
N TRP A 199 -5.13 20.62 36.31
CA TRP A 199 -5.30 21.11 37.68
C TRP A 199 -3.93 21.43 38.31
N SER A 200 -3.83 22.57 38.98
CA SER A 200 -2.54 23.07 39.49
C SER A 200 -2.59 23.69 40.89
N SER A 201 -3.72 23.63 41.58
CA SER A 201 -3.93 24.30 42.87
C SER A 201 -3.25 23.62 44.06
N SER A 202 -2.82 22.36 43.92
CA SER A 202 -2.04 21.63 44.92
C SER A 202 -0.95 20.80 44.25
N GLN A 203 0.03 20.32 45.03
CA GLN A 203 1.09 19.47 44.51
C GLN A 203 0.54 18.14 43.96
N ASP A 204 -0.44 17.54 44.64
CA ASP A 204 -1.09 16.30 44.19
C ASP A 204 -1.86 16.51 42.88
N LEU A 205 -2.54 17.64 42.73
CA LEU A 205 -3.25 17.98 41.49
C LEU A 205 -2.29 18.20 40.30
N LYS A 206 -1.12 18.82 40.55
CA LYS A 206 -0.06 18.94 39.54
C LYS A 206 0.46 17.57 39.13
N SER A 207 0.73 16.70 40.12
CA SER A 207 1.19 15.32 39.89
C SER A 207 0.18 14.51 39.08
N LEU A 208 -1.11 14.55 39.47
CA LEU A 208 -2.20 13.90 38.74
C LEU A 208 -2.29 14.39 37.29
N SER A 209 -2.28 15.72 37.09
CA SER A 209 -2.35 16.31 35.74
C SER A 209 -1.16 15.90 34.86
N GLN A 210 0.04 15.82 35.43
CA GLN A 210 1.22 15.36 34.73
C GLN A 210 1.09 13.88 34.34
N LYS A 211 0.70 13.00 35.26
CA LYS A 211 0.52 11.56 34.98
C LYS A 211 -0.56 11.31 33.94
N LEU A 212 -1.69 12.02 34.01
CA LEU A 212 -2.75 11.93 32.99
C LEU A 212 -2.27 12.39 31.61
N LYS A 213 -1.45 13.45 31.56
CA LYS A 213 -0.82 13.91 30.32
C LYS A 213 0.12 12.84 29.75
N GLU A 214 1.01 12.28 30.56
CA GLU A 214 1.91 11.20 30.16
C GLU A 214 1.15 9.96 29.67
N LEU A 215 0.06 9.60 30.36
CA LEU A 215 -0.80 8.49 29.97
C LEU A 215 -1.45 8.76 28.60
N LYS A 216 -1.99 9.97 28.39
CA LYS A 216 -2.59 10.35 27.12
C LYS A 216 -1.57 10.34 25.97
N GLU A 217 -0.33 10.75 26.21
CA GLU A 217 0.72 10.66 25.18
C GLU A 217 1.04 9.21 24.80
N ASN A 218 1.08 8.27 25.75
CA ASN A 218 1.25 6.84 25.44
C ASN A 218 0.04 6.26 24.69
N ILE A 219 -1.19 6.63 25.06
CA ILE A 219 -2.40 6.24 24.32
C ILE A 219 -2.35 6.78 22.87
N LYS A 220 -1.92 8.03 22.66
CA LYS A 220 -1.72 8.57 21.30
C LYS A 220 -0.69 7.79 20.50
N VAL A 221 0.31 7.18 21.12
CA VAL A 221 1.26 6.29 20.43
C VAL A 221 0.52 5.06 19.89
N LEU A 222 -0.41 4.49 20.66
CA LEU A 222 -1.24 3.34 20.27
C LEU A 222 -2.26 3.68 19.17
N HIS A 223 -2.77 4.92 19.13
CA HIS A 223 -3.69 5.36 18.06
C HIS A 223 -2.99 5.57 16.71
N LYS A 224 -1.65 5.64 16.66
CA LYS A 224 -0.92 5.78 15.40
C LYS A 224 -0.82 4.44 14.70
N ARG A 225 -1.15 4.45 13.40
CA ARG A 225 -0.99 3.31 12.48
C ARG A 225 0.35 2.59 12.68
N ASP A 226 0.28 1.28 12.77
CA ASP A 226 1.38 0.37 13.11
C ASP A 226 1.69 -0.64 11.99
N TYR A 227 1.06 -0.48 10.82
CA TYR A 227 1.22 -1.37 9.68
C TYR A 227 1.72 -0.65 8.42
N LEU A 228 2.43 -1.40 7.57
CA LEU A 228 2.70 -1.01 6.18
C LEU A 228 1.48 -1.27 5.30
N SER A 229 1.39 -0.56 4.19
CA SER A 229 0.20 -0.58 3.34
C SER A 229 0.47 -0.90 1.89
N ILE A 230 -0.50 -1.54 1.25
CA ILE A 230 -0.66 -1.61 -0.20
C ILE A 230 -1.49 -0.39 -0.61
N THR A 231 -1.02 0.36 -1.60
CA THR A 231 -1.55 1.71 -1.87
C THR A 231 -2.12 1.88 -3.28
N PRO A 232 -3.33 1.36 -3.57
CA PRO A 232 -4.04 1.70 -4.80
C PRO A 232 -4.49 3.17 -4.78
N LYS A 233 -4.36 3.82 -5.93
CA LYS A 233 -4.84 5.20 -6.12
C LYS A 233 -6.32 5.20 -6.49
N LEU A 234 -7.11 6.10 -5.90
CA LEU A 234 -8.55 6.15 -6.15
C LEU A 234 -8.87 6.42 -7.62
N GLU A 235 -8.09 7.28 -8.30
CA GLU A 235 -8.31 7.58 -9.70
C GLU A 235 -8.01 6.37 -10.62
N ASP A 236 -7.15 5.45 -10.18
CA ASP A 236 -6.77 4.27 -10.96
C ASP A 236 -7.89 3.21 -10.92
N LEU A 237 -8.76 3.18 -9.90
CA LEU A 237 -9.76 2.11 -9.71
C LEU A 237 -10.70 1.95 -10.92
N ALA A 238 -11.19 3.07 -11.46
CA ALA A 238 -12.05 3.06 -12.65
C ALA A 238 -11.31 2.56 -13.90
N LEU A 239 -10.03 2.93 -14.04
CA LEU A 239 -9.18 2.53 -15.17
C LEU A 239 -8.80 1.06 -15.09
N VAL A 240 -8.52 0.54 -13.89
CA VAL A 240 -8.30 -0.89 -13.64
C VAL A 240 -9.57 -1.68 -13.94
N ASN A 241 -10.74 -1.19 -13.51
CA ASN A 241 -12.01 -1.81 -13.88
C ASN A 241 -12.21 -1.86 -15.39
N ARG A 242 -11.96 -0.76 -16.12
CA ARG A 242 -12.06 -0.73 -17.59
C ARG A 242 -11.22 -1.84 -18.23
N TRP A 243 -10.00 -2.04 -17.75
CA TRP A 243 -9.11 -3.10 -18.22
C TRP A 243 -9.67 -4.50 -17.91
N ILE A 244 -10.18 -4.72 -16.69
CA ILE A 244 -10.84 -5.97 -16.30
C ILE A 244 -12.08 -6.24 -17.15
N GLN A 245 -12.91 -5.23 -17.40
CA GLN A 245 -14.12 -5.36 -18.23
C GLN A 245 -13.77 -5.70 -19.68
N LYS A 246 -12.64 -5.22 -20.19
CA LYS A 246 -12.14 -5.60 -21.52
C LYS A 246 -11.68 -7.06 -21.52
N TYR A 247 -10.66 -7.40 -20.73
CA TYR A 247 -9.95 -8.68 -20.88
C TYR A 247 -10.48 -9.82 -20.02
N GLY A 248 -11.17 -9.54 -18.91
CA GLY A 248 -11.72 -10.55 -18.00
C GLY A 248 -10.71 -11.26 -17.12
N VAL A 249 -9.49 -10.74 -17.02
CA VAL A 249 -8.38 -11.33 -16.27
C VAL A 249 -8.42 -10.87 -14.81
N LYS A 250 -8.12 -11.79 -13.89
CA LYS A 250 -8.05 -11.50 -12.44
C LYS A 250 -6.91 -10.54 -12.13
N HIS A 251 -7.20 -9.47 -11.42
CA HIS A 251 -6.25 -8.41 -11.13
C HIS A 251 -5.84 -8.42 -9.66
N TYR A 252 -4.55 -8.20 -9.41
CA TYR A 252 -3.95 -8.22 -8.08
C TYR A 252 -3.01 -7.02 -7.91
N TYR A 253 -2.95 -6.49 -6.70
CA TYR A 253 -1.90 -5.56 -6.29
C TYR A 253 -0.81 -6.33 -5.56
N LEU A 254 0.43 -6.08 -5.92
CA LEU A 254 1.60 -6.71 -5.33
C LEU A 254 2.51 -5.64 -4.75
N GLN A 255 2.63 -5.60 -3.42
CA GLN A 255 3.50 -4.67 -2.73
C GLN A 255 4.84 -5.33 -2.42
N VAL A 256 5.90 -4.83 -3.05
CA VAL A 256 7.29 -5.24 -2.87
C VAL A 256 7.98 -4.31 -1.88
N PHE A 257 8.59 -4.90 -0.86
CA PHE A 257 9.52 -4.27 0.07
C PHE A 257 10.94 -4.73 -0.25
N PHE A 258 11.93 -4.17 0.42
CA PHE A 258 13.32 -4.58 0.20
C PHE A 258 13.66 -5.98 0.72
N ASP A 259 12.82 -6.56 1.59
CA ASP A 259 13.04 -7.86 2.22
C ASP A 259 11.94 -8.91 1.96
N MET A 260 10.76 -8.53 1.44
CA MET A 260 9.65 -9.45 1.12
C MET A 260 8.59 -8.79 0.21
N ALA A 261 7.57 -9.55 -0.20
CA ALA A 261 6.44 -9.00 -0.95
C ALA A 261 5.11 -9.64 -0.55
N TYR A 262 4.03 -8.87 -0.68
CA TYR A 262 2.66 -9.30 -0.41
C TYR A 262 1.78 -9.08 -1.62
N VAL A 263 0.82 -9.97 -1.84
CA VAL A 263 -0.17 -9.87 -2.92
C VAL A 263 -1.57 -9.81 -2.34
N ILE A 264 -2.45 -8.99 -2.92
CA ILE A 264 -3.86 -8.91 -2.56
C ILE A 264 -4.72 -8.85 -3.84
N PRO A 265 -5.81 -9.63 -3.93
CA PRO A 265 -6.74 -9.51 -5.05
C PRO A 265 -7.38 -8.12 -5.08
N PHE A 266 -7.57 -7.56 -6.28
CA PHE A 266 -8.27 -6.28 -6.45
C PHE A 266 -9.69 -6.32 -5.88
N LYS A 267 -10.37 -7.45 -6.07
CA LYS A 267 -11.67 -7.74 -5.46
C LYS A 267 -11.64 -7.57 -3.94
N SER A 268 -10.65 -8.15 -3.27
CA SER A 268 -10.53 -8.09 -1.81
C SER A 268 -10.25 -6.68 -1.31
N ILE A 269 -9.49 -5.86 -2.07
CA ILE A 269 -9.34 -4.43 -1.78
C ILE A 269 -10.72 -3.77 -1.76
N LEU A 270 -11.53 -3.98 -2.81
CA LEU A 270 -12.86 -3.38 -2.92
C LEU A 270 -13.80 -3.84 -1.80
N GLU A 271 -13.77 -5.14 -1.45
CA GLU A 271 -14.54 -5.70 -0.33
C GLU A 271 -14.17 -5.03 0.99
N ILE A 272 -12.86 -4.94 1.30
CA ILE A 272 -12.37 -4.29 2.53
C ILE A 272 -12.83 -2.84 2.57
N THR A 273 -12.70 -2.11 1.47
CA THR A 273 -13.01 -0.68 1.43
C THR A 273 -14.49 -0.37 1.31
N SER A 274 -15.31 -1.36 0.93
CA SER A 274 -16.76 -1.18 0.82
C SER A 274 -17.47 -1.13 2.18
N ASN A 275 -16.83 -1.64 3.24
CA ASN A 275 -17.37 -1.58 4.59
C ASN A 275 -16.77 -0.38 5.36
N PRO A 276 -17.56 0.65 5.70
CA PRO A 276 -17.08 1.81 6.47
C PRO A 276 -16.49 1.46 7.84
N GLU A 277 -16.92 0.36 8.48
CA GLU A 277 -16.39 -0.06 9.79
C GLU A 277 -14.92 -0.49 9.74
N ASN A 278 -14.41 -0.77 8.54
CA ASN A 278 -13.02 -1.13 8.30
C ASN A 278 -12.12 0.12 8.21
N GLU A 279 -12.67 1.33 8.04
CA GLU A 279 -11.88 2.55 7.98
C GLU A 279 -11.25 2.87 9.35
N GLY A 280 -9.98 3.26 9.35
CA GLY A 280 -9.19 3.45 10.57
C GLY A 280 -8.65 2.15 11.18
N LYS A 281 -9.22 0.98 10.85
CA LYS A 281 -8.75 -0.34 11.31
C LYS A 281 -7.92 -1.06 10.25
N PHE A 282 -8.49 -1.25 9.07
CA PHE A 282 -7.92 -2.09 8.00
C PHE A 282 -7.49 -1.29 6.78
N PHE A 283 -8.08 -0.10 6.59
CA PHE A 283 -7.62 0.86 5.61
C PHE A 283 -7.76 2.28 6.12
N SER A 284 -7.05 3.21 5.48
CA SER A 284 -7.29 4.64 5.59
C SER A 284 -7.24 5.28 4.21
N VAL A 285 -7.88 6.44 4.05
CA VAL A 285 -7.76 7.25 2.84
C VAL A 285 -6.93 8.48 3.15
N GLU A 286 -5.92 8.75 2.33
CA GLU A 286 -5.08 9.93 2.46
C GLU A 286 -5.06 10.71 1.14
N SER A 287 -5.27 12.03 1.23
CA SER A 287 -5.07 12.98 0.15
C SER A 287 -3.75 13.72 0.40
N ASP A 288 -2.74 13.48 -0.44
CA ASP A 288 -1.43 14.12 -0.29
C ASP A 288 -1.26 15.26 -1.31
N VAL A 289 -0.97 16.46 -0.80
CA VAL A 289 -0.65 17.64 -1.63
C VAL A 289 0.59 17.37 -2.49
N LYS A 290 1.56 16.57 -2.00
CA LYS A 290 2.75 16.17 -2.76
C LYS A 290 2.42 15.24 -3.93
N ASN A 291 1.33 14.48 -3.84
CA ASN A 291 0.83 13.62 -4.91
C ASN A 291 -0.15 14.35 -5.83
N GLN A 292 -0.01 15.68 -6.00
CA GLN A 292 -0.88 16.50 -6.84
C GLN A 292 -2.37 16.43 -6.41
N GLY A 293 -2.64 16.18 -5.11
CA GLY A 293 -4.00 16.04 -4.59
C GLY A 293 -4.68 14.70 -4.88
N LYS A 294 -3.93 13.71 -5.40
CA LYS A 294 -4.44 12.36 -5.65
C LYS A 294 -4.69 11.63 -4.34
N SER A 295 -5.89 11.07 -4.23
CA SER A 295 -6.30 10.32 -3.05
C SER A 295 -5.87 8.86 -3.17
N THR A 296 -5.24 8.34 -2.13
CA THR A 296 -4.70 6.98 -2.09
C THR A 296 -5.33 6.21 -0.95
N ILE A 297 -5.77 4.99 -1.22
CA ILE A 297 -6.26 4.08 -0.18
C ILE A 297 -5.03 3.35 0.37
N LYS A 298 -4.82 3.36 1.69
CA LYS A 298 -3.77 2.62 2.36
C LYS A 298 -4.36 1.38 3.02
N VAL A 299 -4.37 0.26 2.30
CA VAL A 299 -4.86 -1.03 2.82
C VAL A 299 -3.75 -1.72 3.62
N ASN A 300 -4.05 -2.22 4.83
CA ASN A 300 -3.08 -2.94 5.64
C ASN A 300 -2.53 -4.17 4.90
N VAL A 301 -1.20 -4.24 4.77
CA VAL A 301 -0.50 -5.26 4.00
C VAL A 301 -0.71 -6.68 4.53
N HIS A 302 -1.06 -6.84 5.81
CA HIS A 302 -1.32 -8.14 6.43
C HIS A 302 -2.61 -8.82 5.96
N PHE A 303 -3.51 -8.09 5.27
CA PHE A 303 -4.63 -8.70 4.54
C PHE A 303 -4.19 -9.36 3.22
N GLY A 304 -3.03 -8.95 2.71
CA GLY A 304 -2.37 -9.63 1.61
C GLY A 304 -1.69 -10.92 2.05
N LYS A 305 -1.31 -11.73 1.08
CA LYS A 305 -0.58 -12.99 1.28
C LYS A 305 0.89 -12.78 0.93
N LYS A 306 1.79 -13.23 1.80
CA LYS A 306 3.23 -13.09 1.62
C LYS A 306 3.71 -14.00 0.49
N ILE A 307 3.84 -13.44 -0.71
CA ILE A 307 4.19 -14.18 -1.92
C ILE A 307 5.70 -14.36 -2.07
N LEU A 308 6.50 -13.35 -1.72
CA LEU A 308 7.96 -13.46 -1.61
C LEU A 308 8.32 -13.45 -0.13
N ARG A 309 8.86 -14.57 0.38
CA ARG A 309 9.20 -14.68 1.82
C ARG A 309 10.51 -13.98 2.18
N ARG A 310 11.40 -13.86 1.20
CA ARG A 310 12.69 -13.18 1.30
C ARG A 310 12.98 -12.49 -0.02
N ILE A 311 13.64 -11.34 0.05
CA ILE A 311 14.27 -10.68 -1.08
C ILE A 311 15.71 -10.38 -0.68
N ASP A 312 16.66 -10.84 -1.49
CA ASP A 312 18.06 -10.46 -1.33
C ASP A 312 18.23 -9.01 -1.82
N MET A 313 18.91 -8.18 -1.02
CA MET A 313 19.08 -6.76 -1.31
C MET A 313 19.81 -6.53 -2.64
N PRO A 314 19.37 -5.56 -3.47
CA PRO A 314 20.11 -5.17 -4.66
C PRO A 314 21.35 -4.36 -4.31
N THR A 315 22.29 -4.29 -5.26
CA THR A 315 23.32 -3.26 -5.23
C THR A 315 22.71 -1.92 -5.64
N ARG A 316 23.27 -0.82 -5.11
CA ARG A 316 22.80 0.54 -5.37
C ARG A 316 23.92 1.32 -6.04
N ASN A 317 23.59 1.97 -7.14
CA ASN A 317 24.53 2.83 -7.85
C ASN A 317 23.94 4.26 -7.94
N SER A 318 24.82 5.26 -7.92
CA SER A 318 24.43 6.63 -8.24
C SER A 318 24.58 6.84 -9.74
N THR A 319 23.55 7.37 -10.37
CA THR A 319 23.50 7.64 -11.81
C THR A 319 23.14 9.10 -12.04
N MET A 320 23.58 9.65 -13.16
CA MET A 320 23.32 11.03 -13.57
C MET A 320 22.55 11.03 -14.90
N LYS A 321 21.55 11.91 -15.01
CA LYS A 321 20.85 12.23 -16.25
C LYS A 321 20.99 13.72 -16.53
N GLU A 322 21.50 14.06 -17.71
CA GLU A 322 21.51 15.43 -18.20
C GLU A 322 20.17 15.74 -18.87
N LEU A 323 19.53 16.83 -18.43
CA LEU A 323 18.32 17.40 -19.01
C LEU A 323 18.68 18.61 -19.90
N SER A 324 17.67 19.14 -20.59
CA SER A 324 17.81 20.34 -21.41
C SER A 324 18.47 21.50 -20.67
N ARG A 325 19.24 22.31 -21.41
CA ARG A 325 20.03 23.46 -20.91
C ARG A 325 21.15 23.08 -19.92
N GLY A 326 21.67 21.86 -19.99
CA GLY A 326 22.83 21.41 -19.19
C GLY A 326 22.51 21.13 -17.72
N ARG A 327 21.23 20.94 -17.38
CA ARG A 327 20.81 20.65 -16.00
C ARG A 327 21.06 19.19 -15.67
N LEU A 328 21.86 18.92 -14.65
CA LEU A 328 22.13 17.56 -14.19
C LEU A 328 21.14 17.13 -13.10
N LEU A 329 20.63 15.90 -13.20
CA LEU A 329 19.90 15.21 -12.16
C LEU A 329 20.69 13.98 -11.71
N PHE A 330 20.84 13.80 -10.40
CA PHE A 330 21.43 12.62 -9.79
C PHE A 330 20.34 11.79 -9.14
N TYR A 331 20.35 10.48 -9.35
CA TYR A 331 19.35 9.55 -8.83
C TYR A 331 19.97 8.17 -8.57
N VAL A 332 19.28 7.32 -7.81
CA VAL A 332 19.78 5.99 -7.44
C VAL A 332 19.16 4.94 -8.35
N THR A 333 19.98 4.03 -8.85
CA THR A 333 19.58 2.84 -9.60
C THR A 333 19.85 1.57 -8.79
N PHE A 334 19.08 0.53 -9.07
CA PHE A 334 19.14 -0.75 -8.35
C PHE A 334 19.52 -1.88 -9.31
N THR A 335 20.46 -2.73 -8.92
CA THR A 335 20.90 -3.86 -9.76
C THR A 335 20.95 -5.15 -8.97
N GLY A 336 20.46 -6.23 -9.57
CA GLY A 336 20.39 -7.54 -8.93
C GLY A 336 19.27 -7.64 -7.89
N GLY A 337 19.54 -8.37 -6.82
CA GLY A 337 18.52 -8.84 -5.88
C GLY A 337 17.81 -10.11 -6.37
N LYS A 338 17.23 -10.86 -5.44
CA LYS A 338 16.58 -12.13 -5.73
C LYS A 338 15.40 -12.36 -4.80
N GLY A 339 14.21 -12.52 -5.38
CA GLY A 339 13.00 -12.88 -4.66
C GLY A 339 12.88 -14.40 -4.49
N TYR A 340 12.48 -14.84 -3.30
CA TYR A 340 12.21 -16.25 -2.98
C TYR A 340 10.71 -16.46 -2.90
N LEU A 341 10.16 -17.00 -3.99
CA LEU A 341 8.74 -17.22 -4.18
C LEU A 341 8.21 -18.37 -3.30
N ASP A 342 7.08 -18.13 -2.64
CA ASP A 342 6.28 -19.19 -2.04
C ASP A 342 5.34 -19.80 -3.08
N LYS A 343 5.72 -20.99 -3.58
CA LYS A 343 4.95 -21.71 -4.60
C LYS A 343 3.50 -21.96 -4.19
N ASN A 344 3.26 -22.37 -2.95
CA ASN A 344 1.94 -22.77 -2.50
C ASN A 344 1.02 -21.55 -2.45
N ILE A 345 1.53 -20.43 -1.94
CA ILE A 345 0.80 -19.16 -1.91
C ILE A 345 0.55 -18.66 -3.34
N PHE A 346 1.55 -18.68 -4.22
CA PHE A 346 1.37 -18.26 -5.61
C PHE A 346 0.28 -19.07 -6.33
N ILE A 347 0.33 -20.40 -6.23
CA ILE A 347 -0.65 -21.27 -6.87
C ILE A 347 -2.05 -21.07 -6.26
N ASN A 348 -2.17 -20.99 -4.94
CA ASN A 348 -3.49 -20.92 -4.31
C ASN A 348 -4.13 -19.54 -4.39
N GLU A 349 -3.35 -18.47 -4.32
CA GLU A 349 -3.87 -17.10 -4.15
C GLU A 349 -3.89 -16.33 -5.48
N VAL A 350 -2.90 -16.53 -6.36
CA VAL A 350 -2.80 -15.78 -7.62
C VAL A 350 -3.43 -16.55 -8.78
N VAL A 351 -3.07 -17.83 -8.90
CA VAL A 351 -3.48 -18.68 -10.04
C VAL A 351 -4.81 -19.39 -9.78
N GLY A 352 -4.95 -19.99 -8.60
CA GLY A 352 -6.06 -20.84 -8.19
C GLY A 352 -7.11 -20.11 -7.35
N GLY A 353 -6.85 -18.86 -6.96
CA GLY A 353 -7.77 -18.05 -6.16
C GLY A 353 -9.11 -18.00 -6.86
N LYS A 354 -10.20 -18.38 -6.19
CA LYS A 354 -11.55 -18.45 -6.78
C LYS A 354 -12.09 -17.07 -7.11
#